data_AF-A0A7S4QK23-F1
#
_entry.id   AF-A0A7S4QK23-F1
#
_cell.length_a   1.000
_cell.length_b   1.000
_cell.length_c   1.000
_cell.angle_alpha   90.00
_cell.angle_beta   90.00
_cell.angle_gamma   90.00
#
_symmetry.space_group_name_H-M   'P 1'
#
loop_
_entity.id
_entity.type
_entity.pdbx_description
1 polymer ?
#
loop_
_entity_poly.entity_id
_entity_poly.type
_entity_poly.pdbx_seq_one_letter_code
_entity_poly.pdbx_strand_id
1 'polypeptide(L)'
;MFTIEEDRYLLCWAHKFGYGQWGAIKMAIRRSQRFRFDYFLRSLPIDALGRRCEQLMKAAEREVEQLEKQAREELGINNEEEKKDEATRNGDANGSSSTQHTSDLPPIELPTFKEVQAKKRANKERELEEERRQLEKKVEDVEDQMEQIQKRRQLEKKVEDVEDQMEQIQKRLKVLQEYSKEGYSGTTAQSSEVSDELLPELANLVAKSGPAGILSVANEFVSKHPGLVKKQVCAKIEEIAKKEKREDEGDTRMVWYLLPDYLHLLDVNTLRYLRKSKEDRLRSDEDRKRGGKNGHNHKNGAEGPDGEFVPFPEYDGSDPPRDNKKAFTLFCNATRKEVKSSLDSRERKDKVNGTPFFMPFKIKIFLITHPYQYVQRMTF
;
A
#
# COMPACT_ATOMS: atom_id res chain seq x y z
N MET A 1 27.54 -15.28 37.99
CA MET A 1 27.07 -14.02 37.38
C MET A 1 25.92 -13.54 38.24
N PHE A 2 25.88 -12.26 38.63
CA PHE A 2 24.82 -11.74 39.50
C PHE A 2 23.51 -11.59 38.72
N THR A 3 22.39 -11.91 39.35
CA THR A 3 21.06 -11.65 38.80
C THR A 3 20.59 -10.23 39.13
N ILE A 4 19.69 -9.68 38.31
CA ILE A 4 19.07 -8.36 38.55
C ILE A 4 18.37 -8.34 39.91
N GLU A 5 17.85 -9.48 40.34
CA GLU A 5 17.21 -9.60 41.64
C GLU A 5 18.22 -9.51 42.80
N GLU A 6 19.33 -10.24 42.72
CA GLU A 6 20.42 -10.16 43.71
C GLU A 6 20.97 -8.73 43.82
N ASP A 7 21.19 -8.07 42.70
CA ASP A 7 21.70 -6.69 42.66
C ASP A 7 20.76 -5.70 43.39
N ARG A 8 19.44 -5.86 43.22
CA ARG A 8 18.45 -5.05 43.96
C ARG A 8 18.60 -5.22 45.47
N TYR A 9 18.74 -6.46 45.96
CA TYR A 9 18.91 -6.71 47.38
C TYR A 9 20.25 -6.19 47.90
N LEU A 10 21.34 -6.32 47.12
CA LEU A 10 22.65 -5.77 47.48
C LEU A 10 22.59 -4.26 47.64
N LEU A 11 21.95 -3.54 46.71
CA LEU A 11 21.80 -2.10 46.81
C LEU A 11 20.93 -1.68 48.00
N CYS A 12 19.81 -2.37 48.25
CA CYS A 12 18.96 -2.11 49.42
C CYS A 12 19.68 -2.38 50.75
N TRP A 13 20.52 -3.41 50.83
CA TRP A 13 21.29 -3.70 52.03
C TRP A 13 22.48 -2.77 52.21
N ALA A 14 23.13 -2.33 51.13
CA ALA A 14 24.15 -1.28 51.19
C ALA A 14 23.56 0.01 51.76
N HIS A 15 22.35 0.41 51.35
CA HIS A 15 21.63 1.54 51.94
C HIS A 15 21.27 1.29 53.42
N LYS A 16 20.80 0.09 53.77
CA LYS A 16 20.37 -0.24 55.14
C LYS A 16 21.51 -0.32 56.16
N PHE A 17 22.64 -0.92 55.79
CA PHE A 17 23.77 -1.15 56.71
C PHE A 17 24.86 -0.08 56.60
N GLY A 18 24.81 0.75 55.56
CA GLY A 18 25.79 1.78 55.28
C GLY A 18 26.94 1.29 54.40
N TYR A 19 27.60 2.24 53.75
CA TYR A 19 28.76 2.00 52.88
C TYR A 19 29.92 1.35 53.66
N GLY A 20 30.62 0.40 53.04
CA GLY A 20 31.80 -0.26 53.62
C GLY A 20 31.47 -1.40 54.60
N GLN A 21 30.22 -1.53 55.07
CA GLN A 21 29.79 -2.58 55.99
C GLN A 21 29.46 -3.91 55.29
N TRP A 22 30.33 -4.36 54.38
CA TRP A 22 30.13 -5.55 53.54
C TRP A 22 29.98 -6.85 54.33
N GLY A 23 30.63 -6.93 55.50
CA GLY A 23 30.46 -8.06 56.43
C GLY A 23 29.02 -8.19 56.94
N ALA A 24 28.36 -7.08 57.26
CA ALA A 24 26.97 -7.06 57.69
C ALA A 24 26.02 -7.50 56.56
N ILE A 25 26.29 -7.07 55.32
CA ILE A 25 25.55 -7.52 54.13
C ILE A 25 25.72 -9.04 53.93
N LYS A 26 26.94 -9.57 54.05
CA LYS A 26 27.19 -11.02 53.96
C LYS A 26 26.43 -11.80 55.02
N MET A 27 26.34 -11.29 56.25
CA MET A 27 25.52 -11.90 57.30
C MET A 27 24.02 -11.81 57.00
N ALA A 28 23.55 -10.70 56.39
CA ALA A 28 22.16 -10.55 55.98
C ALA A 28 21.78 -11.55 54.88
N ILE A 29 22.65 -11.77 53.89
CA ILE A 29 22.49 -12.80 52.84
C ILE A 29 22.33 -14.18 53.47
N ARG A 30 23.22 -14.55 54.41
CA ARG A 30 23.19 -15.88 55.06
C ARG A 30 21.96 -16.12 55.93
N ARG A 31 21.39 -15.06 56.51
CA ARG A 31 20.18 -15.11 57.36
C ARG A 31 18.88 -15.04 56.56
N SER A 32 18.92 -14.52 55.35
CA SER A 32 17.73 -14.40 54.50
C SER A 32 17.29 -15.77 53.99
N GLN A 33 16.02 -16.11 54.22
CA GLN A 33 15.42 -17.34 53.69
C GLN A 33 15.34 -17.34 52.16
N ARG A 34 15.26 -16.17 51.52
CA ARG A 34 15.20 -16.04 50.05
C ARG A 34 16.47 -16.56 49.38
N PHE A 35 17.62 -16.30 50.00
CA PHE A 35 18.93 -16.74 49.49
C PHE A 35 19.37 -18.08 50.09
N ARG A 36 18.46 -18.83 50.75
CA ARG A 36 18.76 -20.10 51.42
C ARG A 36 19.39 -21.13 50.48
N PHE A 37 18.98 -21.14 49.21
CA PHE A 37 19.46 -22.03 48.15
C PHE A 37 20.39 -21.35 47.14
N ASP A 38 20.66 -20.05 47.32
CA ASP A 38 21.60 -19.32 46.47
C ASP A 38 23.02 -19.55 46.98
N TYR A 39 23.60 -20.66 46.57
CA TYR A 39 24.96 -21.05 46.95
C TYR A 39 26.02 -20.11 46.36
N PHE A 40 25.75 -19.45 45.23
CA PHE A 40 26.67 -18.48 44.64
C PHE A 40 26.79 -17.26 45.55
N LEU A 41 25.68 -16.60 45.87
CA LEU A 41 25.72 -15.39 46.70
C LEU A 41 26.22 -15.68 48.13
N ARG A 42 25.92 -16.87 48.67
CA ARG A 42 26.38 -17.30 50.00
C ARG A 42 27.87 -17.66 50.07
N SER A 43 28.46 -18.11 48.97
CA SER A 43 29.87 -18.53 48.91
C SER A 43 30.83 -17.39 48.60
N LEU A 44 30.35 -16.26 48.08
CA LEU A 44 31.18 -15.12 47.72
C LEU A 44 31.99 -14.55 48.91
N PRO A 45 33.27 -14.17 48.69
CA PRO A 45 34.05 -13.46 49.68
C PRO A 45 33.49 -12.04 49.90
N ILE A 46 33.76 -11.48 51.08
CA ILE A 46 33.24 -10.15 51.47
C ILE A 46 33.69 -9.08 50.47
N ASP A 47 34.93 -9.16 50.00
CA ASP A 47 35.51 -8.19 49.06
C ASP A 47 34.88 -8.26 47.66
N ALA A 48 34.40 -9.43 47.23
CA ALA A 48 33.68 -9.54 45.96
C ALA A 48 32.27 -8.94 46.05
N LEU A 49 31.60 -9.11 47.20
CA LEU A 49 30.31 -8.45 47.47
C LEU A 49 30.47 -6.93 47.54
N GLY A 50 31.51 -6.45 48.23
CA GLY A 50 31.82 -5.01 48.31
C GLY A 50 32.06 -4.40 46.94
N ARG A 51 32.93 -5.02 46.12
CA ARG A 51 33.18 -4.57 44.73
C ARG A 51 31.91 -4.55 43.88
N ARG A 52 31.01 -5.52 44.04
CA ARG A 52 29.71 -5.53 43.32
C ARG A 52 28.83 -4.38 43.79
N CYS A 53 28.72 -4.14 45.09
CA CYS A 53 27.94 -3.02 45.62
C CYS A 53 28.48 -1.67 45.12
N GLU A 54 29.81 -1.49 45.12
CA GLU A 54 30.46 -0.29 44.58
C GLU A 54 30.18 -0.07 43.09
N GLN A 55 30.21 -1.14 42.29
CA GLN A 55 29.82 -1.07 40.88
C GLN A 55 28.35 -0.65 40.70
N LEU A 56 27.45 -1.20 41.52
CA LEU A 56 26.02 -0.85 41.46
C LEU A 56 25.76 0.60 41.87
N MET A 57 26.44 1.11 42.90
CA MET A 57 26.33 2.51 43.31
C MET A 57 26.84 3.45 42.22
N LYS A 58 28.00 3.16 41.60
CA LYS A 58 28.50 3.93 40.45
C LYS A 58 27.61 3.85 39.21
N ALA A 59 26.88 2.76 39.04
CA ALA A 59 25.88 2.64 37.97
C ALA A 59 24.67 3.53 38.27
N ALA A 60 24.15 3.47 39.52
CA ALA A 60 23.04 4.30 39.96
C ALA A 60 23.37 5.81 39.91
N GLU A 61 24.57 6.22 40.31
CA GLU A 61 25.03 7.62 40.21
C GLU A 61 24.98 8.14 38.76
N ARG A 62 25.46 7.33 37.81
CA ARG A 62 25.40 7.67 36.37
C ARG A 62 23.96 7.72 35.84
N GLU A 63 23.08 6.83 36.30
CA GLU A 63 21.66 6.86 35.93
C GLU A 63 20.97 8.12 36.47
N VAL A 64 21.30 8.56 37.68
CA VAL A 64 20.78 9.81 38.27
C VAL A 64 21.26 11.02 37.48
N GLU A 65 22.57 11.10 37.18
CA GLU A 65 23.12 12.20 36.37
C GLU A 65 22.46 12.29 34.99
N GLN A 66 22.19 11.14 34.36
CA GLN A 66 21.49 11.09 33.08
C GLN A 66 20.03 11.57 33.19
N LEU A 67 19.32 11.19 34.25
CA LEU A 67 17.95 11.64 34.51
C LEU A 67 17.90 13.15 34.81
N GLU A 68 18.88 13.68 35.55
CA GLU A 68 18.97 15.11 35.83
C GLU A 68 19.25 15.91 34.56
N LYS A 69 20.11 15.40 33.68
CA LYS A 69 20.36 15.99 32.37
C LYS A 69 19.10 15.99 31.51
N GLN A 70 18.37 14.88 31.45
CA GLN A 70 17.10 14.79 30.73
C GLN A 70 16.05 15.75 31.29
N ALA A 71 15.96 15.89 32.61
CA ALA A 71 15.06 16.85 33.25
C ALA A 71 15.44 18.31 32.93
N ARG A 72 16.75 18.63 32.86
CA ARG A 72 17.25 19.95 32.43
C ARG A 72 16.90 20.26 30.98
N GLU A 73 17.04 19.27 30.11
CA GLU A 73 16.66 19.34 28.69
C GLU A 73 15.15 19.55 28.54
N GLU A 74 14.31 18.81 29.27
CA GLU A 74 12.85 18.97 29.27
C GLU A 74 12.39 20.34 29.79
N LEU A 75 13.11 20.92 30.76
CA LEU A 75 12.84 22.25 31.31
C LEU A 75 13.43 23.40 30.47
N GLY A 76 14.21 23.10 29.42
CA GLY A 76 14.76 24.10 28.51
C GLY A 76 15.85 24.99 29.11
N ILE A 77 16.54 24.56 30.17
CA ILE A 77 17.59 25.33 30.87
C ILE A 77 18.97 25.18 30.19
N ASN A 78 19.04 24.54 29.01
CA ASN A 78 20.27 24.49 28.22
C ASN A 78 20.48 25.79 27.44
N ASN A 79 20.74 26.89 28.13
CA ASN A 79 21.23 28.13 27.55
C ASN A 79 22.08 28.85 28.61
N GLU A 80 23.40 28.60 28.61
CA GLU A 80 24.44 29.63 28.78
C GLU A 80 25.89 29.07 28.79
N GLU A 81 26.12 27.75 28.89
CA GLU A 81 27.49 27.21 29.07
C GLU A 81 28.25 26.90 27.77
N GLU A 82 27.60 26.67 26.63
CA GLU A 82 28.33 26.38 25.37
C GLU A 82 29.07 27.61 24.77
N LYS A 83 28.93 28.81 25.35
CA LYS A 83 29.64 30.02 24.88
C LYS A 83 30.91 30.38 25.64
N LYS A 84 31.30 29.68 26.71
CA LYS A 84 32.52 30.00 27.47
C LYS A 84 33.72 29.10 27.14
N ASP A 85 33.51 27.94 26.54
CA ASP A 85 34.59 26.97 26.30
C ASP A 85 35.46 27.23 25.05
N GLU A 86 35.10 28.22 24.22
CA GLU A 86 35.91 28.61 23.05
C GLU A 86 36.90 29.76 23.34
N ALA A 87 36.85 30.40 24.52
CA ALA A 87 37.72 31.53 24.87
C ALA A 87 38.99 31.16 25.67
N THR A 88 39.15 29.90 26.10
CA THR A 88 40.29 29.46 26.94
C THR A 88 40.99 28.23 26.34
N ARG A 89 41.38 28.33 25.06
CA ARG A 89 42.36 27.42 24.43
C ARG A 89 43.64 28.19 24.12
N ASN A 90 44.36 28.61 25.15
CA ASN A 90 45.78 28.98 25.11
C ASN A 90 46.30 29.08 26.55
N GLY A 91 47.07 28.09 27.01
CA GLY A 91 47.80 28.18 28.28
C GLY A 91 47.95 26.86 29.04
N ASP A 92 48.98 26.11 28.66
CA ASP A 92 49.85 25.24 29.47
C ASP A 92 49.34 24.12 30.38
N ALA A 93 50.05 23.00 30.23
CA ALA A 93 50.01 21.79 31.03
C ALA A 93 50.73 21.96 32.37
N ASN A 94 50.11 21.56 33.49
CA ASN A 94 50.69 20.65 34.48
C ASN A 94 49.70 20.30 35.62
N GLY A 95 49.65 19.02 36.00
CA GLY A 95 49.55 18.62 37.41
C GLY A 95 48.19 18.54 38.12
N SER A 96 47.83 17.29 38.44
CA SER A 96 47.19 16.86 39.70
C SER A 96 45.66 16.88 39.83
N SER A 97 45.15 15.68 40.11
CA SER A 97 43.80 15.34 40.54
C SER A 97 43.35 16.13 41.78
N SER A 98 42.27 16.88 41.65
CA SER A 98 41.48 17.38 42.78
C SER A 98 39.99 17.31 42.43
N THR A 99 39.31 16.48 43.22
CA THR A 99 37.95 16.63 43.72
C THR A 99 37.44 18.09 43.74
N GLN A 100 36.14 18.25 43.45
CA GLN A 100 35.29 19.46 43.59
C GLN A 100 35.37 20.54 42.50
N HIS A 101 34.45 20.46 41.52
CA HIS A 101 33.78 21.66 40.97
C HIS A 101 32.47 21.26 40.26
N THR A 102 31.38 21.18 41.03
CA THR A 102 29.99 21.16 40.53
C THR A 102 29.20 22.02 41.49
N SER A 103 29.34 23.34 41.40
CA SER A 103 28.81 24.24 42.43
C SER A 103 28.15 25.50 41.90
N ASP A 104 27.50 25.48 40.73
CA ASP A 104 26.72 26.64 40.29
C ASP A 104 25.37 26.32 39.60
N LEU A 105 24.95 25.05 39.56
CA LEU A 105 23.63 24.69 39.03
C LEU A 105 22.68 24.34 40.18
N PRO A 106 21.47 24.93 40.25
CA PRO A 106 20.52 24.61 41.30
C PRO A 106 20.19 23.11 41.27
N PRO A 107 20.03 22.46 42.44
CA PRO A 107 19.56 21.08 42.52
C PRO A 107 18.20 20.97 41.85
N ILE A 108 18.06 20.05 40.90
CA ILE A 108 16.78 19.78 40.22
C ILE A 108 16.13 18.61 40.92
N GLU A 109 14.90 18.82 41.37
CA GLU A 109 14.10 17.75 41.95
C GLU A 109 13.65 16.80 40.83
N LEU A 110 14.25 15.60 40.80
CA LEU A 110 13.82 14.54 39.89
C LEU A 110 12.39 14.10 40.22
N PRO A 111 11.54 13.88 39.21
CA PRO A 111 10.19 13.39 39.42
C PRO A 111 10.20 12.05 40.16
N THR A 112 9.30 11.89 41.13
CA THR A 112 9.23 10.62 41.85
C THR A 112 8.76 9.50 40.92
N PHE A 113 9.14 8.25 41.20
CA PHE A 113 8.68 7.10 40.42
C PHE A 113 7.14 7.04 40.29
N LYS A 114 6.42 7.51 41.30
CA LYS A 114 4.94 7.60 41.29
C LYS A 114 4.44 8.62 40.27
N GLU A 115 5.09 9.78 40.17
CA GLU A 115 4.76 10.81 39.18
C GLU A 115 5.07 10.36 37.75
N VAL A 116 6.22 9.71 37.52
CA VAL A 116 6.57 9.14 36.21
C VAL A 116 5.53 8.10 35.78
N GLN A 117 5.11 7.22 36.68
CA GLN A 117 4.04 6.26 36.40
C GLN A 117 2.70 6.95 36.12
N ALA A 118 2.34 7.98 36.88
CA ALA A 118 1.10 8.73 36.67
C ALA A 118 1.09 9.44 35.31
N LYS A 119 2.19 10.11 34.93
CA LYS A 119 2.38 10.72 33.61
C LYS A 119 2.24 9.69 32.48
N LYS A 120 2.84 8.51 32.61
CA LYS A 120 2.73 7.45 31.61
C LYS A 120 1.29 6.95 31.45
N ARG A 121 0.53 6.81 32.54
CA ARG A 121 -0.89 6.44 32.49
C ARG A 121 -1.73 7.53 31.83
N ALA A 122 -1.52 8.79 32.20
CA ALA A 122 -2.23 9.93 31.63
C ALA A 122 -1.94 10.08 30.12
N ASN A 123 -0.70 9.88 29.68
CA ASN A 123 -0.35 9.91 28.25
C ASN A 123 -1.04 8.78 27.49
N LYS A 124 -1.05 7.55 28.05
CA LYS A 124 -1.76 6.42 27.44
C LYS A 124 -3.26 6.67 27.34
N GLU A 125 -3.86 7.27 28.36
CA GLU A 125 -5.29 7.64 28.37
C GLU A 125 -5.60 8.70 27.30
N ARG A 126 -4.75 9.70 27.14
CA ARG A 126 -4.88 10.70 26.06
C ARG A 126 -4.79 10.09 24.67
N GLU A 127 -3.84 9.17 24.47
CA GLU A 127 -3.66 8.48 23.18
C GLU A 127 -4.90 7.65 22.82
N LEU A 128 -5.47 6.93 23.80
CA LEU A 128 -6.72 6.18 23.63
C LEU A 128 -7.92 7.10 23.33
N GLU A 129 -8.02 8.26 23.99
CA GLU A 129 -9.10 9.21 23.72
C GLU A 129 -8.99 9.82 22.32
N GLU A 130 -7.77 10.09 21.85
CA GLU A 130 -7.52 10.55 20.49
C GLU A 130 -7.90 9.49 19.45
N GLU A 131 -7.57 8.22 19.69
CA GLU A 131 -7.98 7.09 18.85
C GLU A 131 -9.51 6.95 18.81
N ARG A 132 -10.16 7.01 19.98
CA ARG A 132 -11.62 6.97 20.10
C ARG A 132 -12.28 8.09 19.30
N ARG A 133 -11.78 9.32 19.42
CA ARG A 133 -12.27 10.47 18.66
C ARG A 133 -12.09 10.29 17.15
N GLN A 134 -11.01 9.65 16.72
CA GLN A 134 -10.82 9.35 15.29
C GLN A 134 -11.79 8.28 14.79
N LEU A 135 -12.06 7.26 15.60
CA LEU A 135 -13.04 6.22 15.27
C LEU A 135 -14.46 6.79 15.20
N GLU A 136 -14.84 7.66 16.15
CA GLU A 136 -16.14 8.32 16.18
C GLU A 136 -16.42 9.11 14.89
N LYS A 137 -15.44 9.89 14.41
CA LYS A 137 -15.55 10.60 13.11
C LYS A 137 -15.73 9.65 11.93
N LYS A 138 -15.03 8.52 11.91
CA LYS A 138 -15.18 7.51 10.85
C LYS A 138 -16.56 6.85 10.88
N VAL A 139 -17.15 6.68 12.07
CA VAL A 139 -18.52 6.15 12.22
C VAL A 139 -19.53 7.16 11.68
N GLU A 140 -19.39 8.44 12.02
CA GLU A 140 -20.23 9.53 11.49
C GLU A 140 -20.19 9.57 9.95
N ASP A 141 -19.00 9.51 9.34
CA ASP A 141 -18.85 9.46 7.87
C ASP A 141 -19.57 8.24 7.23
N VAL A 142 -19.58 7.10 7.92
CA VAL A 142 -20.24 5.87 7.44
C VAL A 142 -21.75 5.97 7.57
N GLU A 143 -22.25 6.57 8.65
CA GLU A 143 -23.67 6.82 8.87
C GLU A 143 -24.22 7.75 7.79
N ASP A 144 -23.52 8.84 7.47
CA ASP A 144 -23.86 9.76 6.39
C ASP A 144 -23.91 9.05 5.02
N GLN A 145 -22.93 8.18 4.74
CA GLN A 145 -22.94 7.36 3.52
C GLN A 145 -24.15 6.42 3.47
N MET A 146 -24.51 5.80 4.60
CA MET A 146 -25.68 4.94 4.67
C MET A 146 -26.97 5.71 4.40
N GLU A 147 -27.13 6.91 4.94
CA GLU A 147 -28.31 7.75 4.69
C GLU A 147 -28.41 8.14 3.21
N GLN A 148 -27.30 8.54 2.59
CA GLN A 148 -27.25 8.85 1.16
C GLN A 148 -27.66 7.64 0.30
N ILE A 149 -27.18 6.44 0.64
CA ILE A 149 -27.54 5.20 -0.06
C ILE A 149 -29.04 4.90 0.10
N GLN A 150 -29.60 5.07 1.31
CA GLN A 150 -31.03 4.87 1.54
C GLN A 150 -31.88 5.84 0.72
N LYS A 151 -31.49 7.12 0.68
CA LYS A 151 -32.16 8.15 -0.12
C LYS A 151 -32.09 7.82 -1.61
N ARG A 152 -30.93 7.40 -2.12
CA ARG A 152 -30.75 6.96 -3.51
C ARG A 152 -31.67 5.78 -3.85
N ARG A 153 -31.77 4.78 -2.99
CA ARG A 153 -32.70 3.65 -3.16
C ARG A 153 -34.17 4.07 -3.21
N GLN A 154 -34.58 5.06 -2.41
CA GLN A 154 -35.95 5.58 -2.46
C GLN A 154 -36.23 6.30 -3.78
N LEU A 155 -35.26 7.07 -4.29
CA LEU A 155 -35.36 7.70 -5.61
C LEU A 155 -35.45 6.65 -6.72
N GLU A 156 -34.61 5.61 -6.70
CA GLU A 156 -34.67 4.51 -7.67
C GLU A 156 -36.06 3.86 -7.76
N LYS A 157 -36.69 3.57 -6.61
CA LYS A 157 -38.07 3.05 -6.56
C LYS A 157 -39.07 4.00 -7.22
N LYS A 158 -38.99 5.31 -6.92
CA LYS A 158 -39.88 6.30 -7.56
C LYS A 158 -39.69 6.35 -9.07
N VAL A 159 -38.47 6.15 -9.54
CA VAL A 159 -38.20 6.15 -10.98
C VAL A 159 -38.75 4.88 -11.64
N GLU A 160 -38.67 3.73 -10.96
CA GLU A 160 -39.33 2.48 -11.40
C GLU A 160 -40.85 2.67 -11.53
N ASP A 161 -41.50 3.29 -10.55
CA ASP A 161 -42.94 3.60 -10.61
C ASP A 161 -43.31 4.48 -11.82
N VAL A 162 -42.48 5.49 -12.13
CA VAL A 162 -42.68 6.39 -13.27
C VAL A 162 -42.49 5.66 -14.61
N GLU A 163 -41.52 4.75 -14.70
CA GLU A 163 -41.32 3.91 -15.89
C GLU A 163 -42.52 3.02 -16.17
N ASP A 164 -43.08 2.40 -15.14
CA ASP A 164 -44.27 1.55 -15.27
C ASP A 164 -45.49 2.37 -15.71
N GLN A 165 -45.63 3.62 -15.22
CA GLN A 165 -46.64 4.56 -15.70
C GLN A 165 -46.43 4.91 -17.18
N MET A 166 -45.20 5.21 -17.59
CA MET A 166 -44.87 5.47 -19.01
C MET A 166 -45.21 4.27 -19.89
N GLU A 167 -44.91 3.04 -19.45
CA GLU A 167 -45.21 1.83 -20.21
C GLU A 167 -46.73 1.66 -20.40
N GLN A 168 -47.53 1.93 -19.37
CA GLN A 168 -48.99 1.92 -19.48
C GLN A 168 -49.50 2.98 -20.46
N ILE A 169 -48.93 4.18 -20.44
CA ILE A 169 -49.28 5.26 -21.37
C ILE A 169 -48.92 4.87 -22.81
N GLN A 170 -47.71 4.35 -23.05
CA GLN A 170 -47.28 3.89 -24.37
C GLN A 170 -48.16 2.75 -24.90
N LYS A 171 -48.53 1.78 -24.05
CA LYS A 171 -49.48 0.72 -24.41
C LYS A 171 -50.85 1.29 -24.82
N ARG A 172 -51.39 2.23 -24.05
CA ARG A 172 -52.66 2.91 -24.38
C ARG A 172 -52.57 3.68 -25.69
N LEU A 173 -51.50 4.44 -25.90
CA LEU A 173 -51.26 5.18 -27.14
C LEU A 173 -51.15 4.25 -28.35
N LYS A 174 -50.48 3.11 -28.22
CA LYS A 174 -50.37 2.11 -29.29
C LYS A 174 -51.74 1.55 -29.68
N VAL A 175 -52.57 1.18 -28.70
CA VAL A 175 -53.94 0.72 -28.93
C VAL A 175 -54.75 1.80 -29.66
N LEU A 176 -54.66 3.06 -29.24
CA LEU A 176 -55.34 4.17 -29.91
C LEU A 176 -54.85 4.40 -31.35
N GLN A 177 -53.55 4.24 -31.61
CA GLN A 177 -53.00 4.32 -32.97
C GLN A 177 -53.48 3.17 -33.86
N GLU A 178 -53.60 1.95 -33.32
CA GLU A 178 -54.16 0.79 -34.05
C GLU A 178 -55.59 1.07 -34.51
N TYR A 179 -56.46 1.59 -33.64
CA TYR A 179 -57.82 2.00 -34.01
C TYR A 179 -57.87 3.13 -35.04
N SER A 180 -56.89 4.04 -35.06
CA SER A 180 -56.81 5.12 -36.06
C SER A 180 -56.37 4.63 -37.45
N LYS A 181 -55.57 3.56 -37.53
CA LYS A 181 -55.07 2.98 -38.80
C LYS A 181 -56.14 2.17 -39.54
N GLU A 182 -57.18 1.69 -38.87
CA GLU A 182 -58.29 0.97 -39.50
C GLU A 182 -59.27 1.88 -40.29
N GLY A 183 -59.08 3.21 -40.27
CA GLY A 183 -59.99 4.19 -40.89
C GLY A 183 -59.57 4.84 -42.21
N TYR A 184 -58.37 4.59 -42.77
CA TYR A 184 -57.94 5.24 -44.02
C TYR A 184 -56.90 4.41 -44.79
N SER A 185 -57.35 3.58 -45.74
CA SER A 185 -56.50 2.96 -46.76
C SER A 185 -56.25 3.94 -47.91
N GLY A 186 -55.35 4.90 -47.68
CA GLY A 186 -54.87 5.84 -48.70
C GLY A 186 -53.49 5.44 -49.23
N THR A 187 -53.45 5.00 -50.48
CA THR A 187 -52.25 4.78 -51.31
C THR A 187 -51.20 5.88 -51.14
N THR A 188 -49.94 5.57 -50.81
CA THR A 188 -48.82 6.52 -50.98
C THR A 188 -47.52 5.81 -51.38
N ALA A 189 -46.82 6.46 -52.30
CA ALA A 189 -45.69 6.00 -53.10
C ALA A 189 -44.38 5.83 -52.33
N GLN A 190 -43.46 5.09 -52.95
CA GLN A 190 -42.07 4.88 -52.53
C GLN A 190 -41.33 6.22 -52.32
N SER A 191 -41.19 6.66 -51.07
CA SER A 191 -40.18 7.65 -50.67
C SER A 191 -38.95 6.91 -50.16
N SER A 192 -37.82 7.07 -50.85
CA SER A 192 -36.52 6.50 -50.51
C SER A 192 -35.82 7.22 -49.36
N GLU A 193 -36.55 7.84 -48.43
CA GLU A 193 -36.01 8.54 -47.26
C GLU A 193 -36.47 7.83 -45.99
N VAL A 194 -35.65 7.89 -44.93
CA VAL A 194 -36.03 7.37 -43.60
C VAL A 194 -37.17 8.24 -43.08
N SER A 195 -38.40 7.78 -43.26
CA SER A 195 -39.62 8.46 -42.81
C SER A 195 -39.65 8.56 -41.28
N ASP A 196 -40.28 9.61 -40.76
CA ASP A 196 -40.38 9.88 -39.31
C ASP A 196 -41.03 8.73 -38.52
N GLU A 197 -41.79 7.86 -39.20
CA GLU A 197 -42.36 6.64 -38.61
C GLU A 197 -41.31 5.58 -38.21
N LEU A 198 -40.18 5.53 -38.91
CA LEU A 198 -39.08 4.58 -38.64
C LEU A 198 -38.03 5.15 -37.68
N LEU A 199 -38.12 6.44 -37.37
CA LEU A 199 -37.17 7.16 -36.52
C LEU A 199 -37.11 6.63 -35.08
N PRO A 200 -38.22 6.25 -34.42
CA PRO A 200 -38.17 5.62 -33.10
C PRO A 200 -37.44 4.28 -33.11
N GLU A 201 -37.65 3.44 -34.12
CA GLU A 201 -36.98 2.14 -34.21
C GLU A 201 -35.48 2.30 -34.43
N LEU A 202 -35.08 3.25 -35.28
CA LEU A 202 -33.68 3.60 -35.50
C LEU A 202 -33.03 4.16 -34.22
N ALA A 203 -33.71 5.06 -33.51
CA ALA A 203 -33.23 5.64 -32.26
C ALA A 203 -32.97 4.56 -31.19
N ASN A 204 -33.92 3.63 -30.99
CA ASN A 204 -33.77 2.54 -30.03
C ASN A 204 -32.64 1.57 -30.41
N LEU A 205 -32.43 1.32 -31.71
CA LEU A 205 -31.32 0.49 -32.19
C LEU A 205 -29.97 1.17 -31.94
N VAL A 206 -29.84 2.45 -32.29
CA VAL A 206 -28.61 3.22 -32.10
C VAL A 206 -28.23 3.27 -30.61
N ALA A 207 -29.20 3.50 -29.72
CA ALA A 207 -28.93 3.54 -28.28
C ALA A 207 -28.40 2.20 -27.73
N LYS A 208 -28.91 1.06 -28.22
CA LYS A 208 -28.49 -0.28 -27.79
C LYS A 208 -27.16 -0.74 -28.41
N SER A 209 -26.70 -0.06 -29.46
CA SER A 209 -25.53 -0.49 -30.24
C SER A 209 -24.19 -0.34 -29.50
N GLY A 210 -24.15 0.40 -28.39
CA GLY A 210 -22.97 0.50 -27.54
C GLY A 210 -21.75 1.07 -28.29
N PRO A 211 -20.60 0.36 -28.33
CA PRO A 211 -19.39 0.82 -29.01
C PRO A 211 -19.36 0.57 -30.53
N ALA A 212 -20.42 -0.01 -31.11
CA ALA A 212 -20.46 -0.41 -32.51
C ALA A 212 -20.16 0.74 -33.49
N GLY A 213 -19.59 0.42 -34.65
CA GLY A 213 -19.35 1.40 -35.72
C GLY A 213 -20.64 1.76 -36.46
N ILE A 214 -20.73 2.99 -36.97
CA ILE A 214 -21.93 3.49 -37.66
C ILE A 214 -22.40 2.58 -38.81
N LEU A 215 -21.45 2.06 -39.58
CA LEU A 215 -21.72 1.14 -40.70
C LEU A 215 -22.35 -0.18 -40.24
N SER A 216 -22.01 -0.65 -39.04
CA SER A 216 -22.56 -1.89 -38.46
C SER A 216 -24.01 -1.67 -38.05
N VAL A 217 -24.30 -0.54 -37.41
CA VAL A 217 -25.66 -0.16 -36.98
C VAL A 217 -26.56 0.07 -38.18
N ALA A 218 -26.07 0.82 -39.18
CA ALA A 218 -26.81 1.05 -40.42
C ALA A 218 -27.06 -0.24 -41.20
N ASN A 219 -26.11 -1.17 -41.24
CA ASN A 219 -26.32 -2.49 -41.86
C ASN A 219 -27.42 -3.26 -41.16
N GLU A 220 -27.41 -3.31 -39.83
CA GLU A 220 -28.43 -4.03 -39.05
C GLU A 220 -29.83 -3.44 -39.30
N PHE A 221 -29.93 -2.11 -39.40
CA PHE A 221 -31.20 -1.43 -39.68
C PHE A 221 -31.72 -1.73 -41.09
N VAL A 222 -30.86 -1.61 -42.11
CA VAL A 222 -31.22 -1.90 -43.51
C VAL A 222 -31.60 -3.37 -43.71
N SER A 223 -30.99 -4.30 -42.96
CA SER A 223 -31.39 -5.71 -42.99
C SER A 223 -32.83 -5.94 -42.50
N LYS A 224 -33.34 -5.10 -41.58
CA LYS A 224 -34.72 -5.16 -41.09
C LYS A 224 -35.71 -4.42 -42.00
N HIS A 225 -35.23 -3.40 -42.71
CA HIS A 225 -36.00 -2.56 -43.63
C HIS A 225 -35.41 -2.59 -45.05
N PRO A 226 -35.66 -3.67 -45.82
CA PRO A 226 -35.13 -3.80 -47.18
C PRO A 226 -35.79 -2.77 -48.10
N GLY A 227 -35.04 -1.75 -48.49
CA GLY A 227 -35.52 -0.64 -49.33
C GLY A 227 -34.84 0.70 -49.02
N LEU A 228 -34.23 0.84 -47.84
CA LEU A 228 -33.51 2.06 -47.45
C LEU A 228 -32.07 2.06 -47.94
N VAL A 229 -31.58 3.22 -48.39
CA VAL A 229 -30.18 3.37 -48.79
C VAL A 229 -29.32 3.55 -47.54
N LYS A 230 -28.34 2.66 -47.36
CA LYS A 230 -27.42 2.66 -46.21
C LYS A 230 -26.80 4.03 -45.92
N LYS A 231 -26.43 4.80 -46.96
CA LYS A 231 -25.84 6.13 -46.81
C LYS A 231 -26.79 7.12 -46.12
N GLN A 232 -28.09 7.06 -46.40
CA GLN A 232 -29.09 7.91 -45.76
C GLN A 232 -29.30 7.52 -44.30
N VAL A 233 -29.31 6.21 -43.99
CA VAL A 233 -29.40 5.73 -42.61
C VAL A 233 -28.21 6.21 -41.79
N CYS A 234 -26.97 6.13 -42.32
CA CYS A 234 -25.80 6.67 -41.64
C CYS A 234 -25.94 8.18 -41.36
N ALA A 235 -26.35 8.97 -42.37
CA ALA A 235 -26.54 10.42 -42.19
C ALA A 235 -27.59 10.72 -41.10
N LYS A 236 -28.68 9.95 -41.05
CA LYS A 236 -29.71 10.10 -40.03
C LYS A 236 -29.21 9.70 -38.64
N ILE A 237 -28.38 8.66 -38.53
CA ILE A 237 -27.74 8.29 -37.25
C ILE A 237 -26.87 9.44 -36.71
N GLU A 238 -26.10 10.09 -37.59
CA GLU A 238 -25.26 11.24 -37.21
C GLU A 238 -26.06 12.49 -36.82
N GLU A 239 -27.29 12.64 -37.35
CA GLU A 239 -28.22 13.70 -36.97
C GLU A 239 -28.81 13.48 -35.57
N ILE A 240 -29.23 12.25 -35.25
CA ILE A 240 -29.96 11.94 -34.01
C ILE A 240 -29.05 11.54 -32.83
N ALA A 241 -27.82 11.12 -33.11
CA ALA A 241 -26.91 10.57 -32.11
C ALA A 241 -25.46 11.01 -32.31
N LYS A 242 -24.76 11.16 -31.19
CA LYS A 242 -23.34 11.50 -31.12
C LYS A 242 -22.57 10.35 -30.47
N LYS A 243 -21.43 9.98 -31.06
CA LYS A 243 -20.52 8.99 -30.50
C LYS A 243 -19.45 9.68 -29.66
N GLU A 244 -19.48 9.50 -28.35
CA GLU A 244 -18.52 10.12 -27.44
C GLU A 244 -18.21 9.22 -26.24
N LYS A 245 -17.19 9.58 -25.46
CA LYS A 245 -16.82 8.90 -24.22
C LYS A 245 -17.16 9.84 -23.07
N ARG A 246 -18.05 9.41 -22.16
CA ARG A 246 -18.44 10.17 -20.97
C ARG A 246 -17.87 9.52 -19.72
N GLU A 247 -16.94 10.19 -19.05
CA GLU A 247 -16.28 9.65 -17.85
C GLU A 247 -17.23 9.55 -16.66
N ASP A 248 -18.17 10.49 -16.58
CA ASP A 248 -19.28 10.55 -15.61
C ASP A 248 -20.31 9.42 -15.79
N GLU A 249 -20.34 8.77 -16.96
CA GLU A 249 -21.19 7.61 -17.24
C GLU A 249 -20.44 6.27 -17.12
N GLY A 250 -19.17 6.29 -16.71
CA GLY A 250 -18.34 5.08 -16.55
C GLY A 250 -17.87 4.48 -17.88
N ASP A 251 -17.85 5.27 -18.96
CA ASP A 251 -17.47 4.76 -20.27
C ASP A 251 -15.97 4.50 -20.38
N THR A 252 -15.62 3.27 -20.73
CA THR A 252 -14.24 2.89 -21.06
C THR A 252 -13.90 3.10 -22.53
N ARG A 253 -14.92 3.19 -23.40
CA ARG A 253 -14.81 3.32 -24.86
C ARG A 253 -15.84 4.32 -25.36
N MET A 254 -15.70 4.81 -26.59
CA MET A 254 -16.70 5.67 -27.21
C MET A 254 -17.99 4.90 -27.48
N VAL A 255 -19.12 5.44 -27.01
CA VAL A 255 -20.46 4.86 -27.10
C VAL A 255 -21.41 5.84 -27.78
N TRP A 256 -22.47 5.35 -28.43
CA TRP A 256 -23.51 6.18 -29.00
C TRP A 256 -24.45 6.75 -27.94
N TYR A 257 -24.61 8.07 -27.93
CA TYR A 257 -25.58 8.80 -27.13
C TYR A 257 -26.55 9.53 -28.04
N LEU A 258 -27.86 9.39 -27.81
CA LEU A 258 -28.84 10.23 -28.52
C LEU A 258 -28.74 11.67 -28.06
N LEU A 259 -28.98 12.59 -28.99
CA LEU A 259 -29.12 13.99 -28.67
C LEU A 259 -30.36 14.22 -27.79
N PRO A 260 -30.35 15.24 -26.91
CA PRO A 260 -31.46 15.52 -26.00
C PRO A 260 -32.82 15.63 -26.68
N ASP A 261 -32.84 16.22 -27.87
CA ASP A 261 -34.05 16.46 -28.66
C ASP A 261 -34.70 15.17 -29.13
N TYR A 262 -33.95 14.06 -29.25
CA TYR A 262 -34.41 12.77 -29.75
C TYR A 262 -34.60 11.70 -28.66
N LEU A 263 -34.38 12.04 -27.38
CA LEU A 263 -34.56 11.11 -26.24
C LEU A 263 -36.00 10.60 -26.11
N HIS A 264 -36.98 11.42 -26.49
CA HIS A 264 -38.41 11.08 -26.41
C HIS A 264 -38.82 9.94 -27.36
N LEU A 265 -37.97 9.61 -28.34
CA LEU A 265 -38.19 8.50 -29.28
C LEU A 265 -37.83 7.13 -28.70
N LEU A 266 -37.21 7.10 -27.52
CA LEU A 266 -36.84 5.85 -26.84
C LEU A 266 -38.04 5.18 -26.17
N ASP A 267 -38.10 3.86 -26.30
CA ASP A 267 -39.06 3.06 -25.55
C ASP A 267 -38.58 2.85 -24.10
N VAL A 268 -39.52 2.52 -23.22
CA VAL A 268 -39.23 2.29 -21.80
C VAL A 268 -38.21 1.14 -21.63
N ASN A 269 -38.28 0.11 -22.48
CA ASN A 269 -37.35 -1.02 -22.43
C ASN A 269 -35.90 -0.61 -22.70
N THR A 270 -35.69 0.29 -23.66
CA THR A 270 -34.37 0.82 -24.01
C THR A 270 -33.86 1.74 -22.91
N LEU A 271 -34.71 2.61 -22.35
CA LEU A 271 -34.35 3.43 -21.19
C LEU A 271 -33.91 2.57 -19.99
N ARG A 272 -34.66 1.51 -19.68
CA ARG A 272 -34.33 0.56 -18.61
C ARG A 272 -33.01 -0.18 -18.89
N TYR A 273 -32.79 -0.62 -20.13
CA TYR A 273 -31.52 -1.23 -20.56
C TYR A 273 -30.34 -0.27 -20.39
N LEU A 274 -30.48 0.99 -20.83
CA LEU A 274 -29.43 2.01 -20.74
C LEU A 274 -29.09 2.35 -19.29
N ARG A 275 -30.09 2.49 -18.41
CA ARG A 275 -29.86 2.71 -16.96
C ARG A 275 -29.07 1.54 -16.35
N LYS A 276 -29.52 0.31 -16.56
CA LYS A 276 -28.85 -0.88 -16.02
C LYS A 276 -27.41 -0.98 -16.51
N SER A 277 -27.22 -0.79 -17.82
CA SER A 277 -25.89 -0.80 -18.43
C SER A 277 -24.97 0.30 -17.85
N LYS A 278 -25.51 1.50 -17.59
CA LYS A 278 -24.78 2.59 -16.92
C LYS A 278 -24.40 2.22 -15.48
N GLU A 279 -25.32 1.66 -14.70
CA GLU A 279 -25.05 1.22 -13.33
C GLU A 279 -23.96 0.16 -13.27
N ASP A 280 -23.98 -0.83 -14.18
CA ASP A 280 -22.96 -1.88 -14.26
C ASP A 280 -21.57 -1.32 -14.60
N ARG A 281 -21.51 -0.31 -15.49
CA ARG A 281 -20.27 0.40 -15.82
C ARG A 281 -19.71 1.15 -14.61
N LEU A 282 -20.56 1.90 -13.89
CA LEU A 282 -20.16 2.66 -12.70
C LEU A 282 -19.71 1.74 -11.56
N ARG A 283 -20.40 0.63 -11.31
CA ARG A 283 -19.98 -0.39 -10.33
C ARG A 283 -18.60 -0.95 -10.65
N SER A 284 -18.37 -1.30 -11.92
CA SER A 284 -17.07 -1.82 -12.37
C SER A 284 -15.94 -0.79 -12.19
N ASP A 285 -16.21 0.50 -12.35
CA ASP A 285 -15.24 1.57 -12.11
C ASP A 285 -14.95 1.77 -10.61
N GLU A 286 -15.98 1.70 -9.76
CA GLU A 286 -15.81 1.72 -8.31
C GLU A 286 -14.98 0.55 -7.80
N ASP A 287 -15.24 -0.67 -8.28
CA ASP A 287 -14.48 -1.86 -7.88
C ASP A 287 -13.01 -1.76 -8.29
N ARG A 288 -12.72 -1.20 -9.48
CA ARG A 288 -11.34 -0.89 -9.90
C ARG A 288 -10.68 0.12 -8.98
N LYS A 289 -11.39 1.19 -8.59
CA LYS A 289 -10.88 2.21 -7.66
C LYS A 289 -10.66 1.65 -6.24
N ARG A 290 -11.55 0.78 -5.75
CA ARG A 290 -11.40 0.09 -4.46
C ARG A 290 -10.25 -0.90 -4.47
N GLY A 291 -10.12 -1.69 -5.53
CA GLY A 291 -9.00 -2.62 -5.73
C GLY A 291 -7.64 -1.91 -5.83
N GLY A 292 -7.60 -0.69 -6.36
CA GLY A 292 -6.40 0.16 -6.40
C GLY A 292 -6.06 0.85 -5.07
N LYS A 293 -7.02 1.01 -4.14
CA LYS A 293 -6.79 1.63 -2.83
C LYS A 293 -6.27 0.66 -1.76
N ASN A 294 -6.36 -0.65 -1.98
CA ASN A 294 -5.61 -1.65 -1.19
C ASN A 294 -4.15 -1.78 -1.66
N GLY A 295 -3.52 -0.64 -1.97
CA GLY A 295 -2.08 -0.54 -2.20
C GLY A 295 -1.33 -0.72 -0.88
N HIS A 296 -0.59 -1.83 -0.78
CA HIS A 296 0.41 -2.14 0.23
C HIS A 296 -0.06 -2.19 1.69
N ASN A 297 -0.95 -3.13 2.01
CA ASN A 297 -0.71 -3.91 3.22
C ASN A 297 -0.03 -5.20 2.78
N HIS A 298 1.30 -5.14 2.64
CA HIS A 298 2.14 -6.32 2.51
C HIS A 298 1.90 -7.17 3.77
N LYS A 299 0.91 -8.06 3.74
CA LYS A 299 0.99 -9.27 4.53
C LYS A 299 2.21 -9.99 3.95
N ASN A 300 3.36 -9.79 4.57
CA ASN A 300 4.64 -10.37 4.18
C ASN A 300 4.50 -11.88 4.27
N GLY A 301 4.05 -12.53 3.20
CA GLY A 301 3.87 -13.97 3.15
C GLY A 301 3.25 -14.44 1.84
N ALA A 302 3.29 -15.73 1.63
CA ALA A 302 2.68 -16.41 0.50
C ALA A 302 1.88 -17.62 0.99
N GLU A 303 0.79 -17.94 0.32
CA GLU A 303 0.09 -19.19 0.54
C GLU A 303 0.97 -20.34 0.01
N GLY A 304 1.27 -21.29 0.90
CA GLY A 304 1.98 -22.52 0.56
C GLY A 304 1.12 -23.44 -0.31
N PRO A 305 1.73 -24.47 -0.92
CA PRO A 305 1.02 -25.44 -1.77
C PRO A 305 -0.10 -26.21 -1.03
N ASP A 306 -0.05 -26.25 0.31
CA ASP A 306 -1.06 -26.89 1.17
C ASP A 306 -2.14 -25.90 1.66
N GLY A 307 -2.11 -24.64 1.19
CA GLY A 307 -3.04 -23.58 1.60
C GLY A 307 -2.68 -22.88 2.93
N GLU A 308 -1.58 -23.28 3.56
CA GLU A 308 -1.08 -22.63 4.78
C GLU A 308 -0.37 -21.31 4.46
N PHE A 309 -0.75 -20.22 5.14
CA PHE A 309 -0.12 -18.92 4.93
C PHE A 309 1.26 -18.86 5.60
N VAL A 310 2.33 -18.79 4.80
CA VAL A 310 3.71 -18.73 5.28
C VAL A 310 4.18 -17.27 5.29
N PRO A 311 4.45 -16.67 6.47
CA PRO A 311 5.00 -15.33 6.52
C PRO A 311 6.44 -15.29 6.00
N PHE A 312 6.78 -14.26 5.22
CA PHE A 312 8.16 -14.01 4.82
C PHE A 312 8.97 -13.57 6.05
N PRO A 313 10.18 -14.10 6.25
CA PRO A 313 11.08 -13.65 7.31
C PRO A 313 11.35 -12.15 7.21
N GLU A 314 11.51 -11.49 8.35
CA GLU A 314 11.90 -10.09 8.40
C GLU A 314 13.30 -9.93 7.79
N TYR A 315 13.38 -9.16 6.72
CA TYR A 315 14.62 -8.97 5.97
C TYR A 315 15.53 -8.02 6.74
N ASP A 316 16.65 -8.55 7.23
CA ASP A 316 17.64 -7.86 8.07
C ASP A 316 18.61 -6.93 7.28
N GLY A 317 18.44 -6.85 5.96
CA GLY A 317 19.27 -6.01 5.10
C GLY A 317 20.70 -6.51 4.89
N SER A 318 21.04 -7.73 5.33
CA SER A 318 22.41 -8.25 5.16
C SER A 318 22.74 -8.58 3.71
N ASP A 319 21.74 -9.00 2.92
CA ASP A 319 21.91 -9.47 1.55
C ASP A 319 21.25 -8.51 0.55
N PRO A 320 22.00 -7.68 -0.22
CA PRO A 320 21.40 -6.67 -1.09
C PRO A 320 20.41 -7.27 -2.11
N PRO A 321 19.35 -6.53 -2.49
CA PRO A 321 18.37 -6.99 -3.47
C PRO A 321 19.06 -7.51 -4.74
N ARG A 322 18.69 -8.70 -5.19
CA ARG A 322 19.28 -9.27 -6.40
C ARG A 322 18.89 -8.43 -7.62
N ASP A 323 19.88 -7.97 -8.37
CA ASP A 323 19.63 -7.30 -9.65
C ASP A 323 18.73 -8.14 -10.56
N ASN A 324 17.81 -7.47 -11.26
CA ASN A 324 16.87 -8.06 -12.21
C ASN A 324 17.59 -8.61 -13.46
N LYS A 325 18.21 -9.78 -13.32
CA LYS A 325 18.83 -10.49 -14.44
C LYS A 325 17.75 -11.23 -15.23
N LYS A 326 17.75 -11.07 -16.56
CA LYS A 326 16.89 -11.82 -17.49
C LYS A 326 17.03 -13.33 -17.20
N ALA A 327 15.95 -14.11 -17.32
CA ALA A 327 15.94 -15.54 -17.01
C ALA A 327 17.08 -16.33 -17.67
N PHE A 328 17.42 -15.97 -18.91
CA PHE A 328 18.55 -16.55 -19.66
C PHE A 328 19.91 -16.32 -18.97
N THR A 329 20.12 -15.14 -18.38
CA THR A 329 21.35 -14.82 -17.64
C THR A 329 21.47 -15.64 -16.37
N LEU A 330 20.35 -15.93 -15.68
CA LEU A 330 20.34 -16.82 -14.52
C LEU A 330 20.66 -18.26 -14.94
N PHE A 331 20.07 -18.74 -16.04
CA PHE A 331 20.36 -20.06 -16.59
C PHE A 331 21.84 -20.23 -16.96
N CYS A 332 22.42 -19.27 -17.69
CA CYS A 332 23.85 -19.30 -18.05
C CYS A 332 24.76 -19.22 -16.82
N ASN A 333 24.39 -18.46 -15.79
CA ASN A 333 25.19 -18.38 -14.56
C ASN A 333 25.10 -19.67 -13.73
N ALA A 334 23.93 -20.32 -13.69
CA ALA A 334 23.74 -21.60 -13.02
C ALA A 334 24.57 -22.70 -13.69
N THR A 335 24.44 -22.86 -15.01
CA THR A 335 25.25 -23.82 -15.78
C THR A 335 26.74 -23.52 -15.68
N ARG A 336 27.14 -22.23 -15.70
CA ARG A 336 28.55 -21.86 -15.50
C ARG A 336 29.06 -22.18 -14.08
N LYS A 337 28.22 -22.06 -13.05
CA LYS A 337 28.56 -22.37 -11.67
C LYS A 337 28.67 -23.89 -11.47
N GLU A 338 27.76 -24.65 -12.06
CA GLU A 338 27.76 -26.11 -12.09
C GLU A 338 29.04 -26.64 -12.76
N VAL A 339 29.36 -26.15 -13.97
CA VAL A 339 30.60 -26.51 -14.67
C VAL A 339 31.85 -26.09 -13.89
N LYS A 340 31.83 -24.94 -13.21
CA LYS A 340 32.96 -24.54 -12.34
C LYS A 340 33.10 -25.43 -11.11
N SER A 341 31.99 -25.91 -10.54
CA SER A 341 32.01 -26.82 -9.39
C SER A 341 32.43 -28.24 -9.76
N SER A 342 32.27 -28.65 -11.01
CA SER A 342 32.75 -29.95 -11.50
C SER A 342 34.25 -29.97 -11.84
N LEU A 343 34.91 -28.81 -11.92
CA LEU A 343 36.35 -28.73 -12.18
C LEU A 343 37.18 -28.86 -10.90
N ASP A 344 38.39 -29.40 -11.02
CA ASP A 344 39.32 -29.60 -9.90
C ASP A 344 39.81 -28.26 -9.33
N SER A 345 40.11 -28.22 -8.04
CA SER A 345 40.33 -26.98 -7.28
C SER A 345 41.52 -26.17 -7.80
N ARG A 346 42.49 -26.81 -8.46
CA ARG A 346 43.68 -26.16 -9.07
C ARG A 346 43.37 -25.42 -10.38
N GLU A 347 42.26 -25.75 -11.05
CA GLU A 347 41.84 -25.10 -12.30
C GLU A 347 40.81 -23.99 -12.09
N ARG A 348 40.30 -23.85 -10.86
CA ARG A 348 39.38 -22.79 -10.46
C ARG A 348 40.14 -21.47 -10.30
N LYS A 349 40.26 -20.69 -11.38
CA LYS A 349 40.68 -19.29 -11.26
C LYS A 349 39.58 -18.48 -10.57
N ASP A 350 39.79 -18.18 -9.29
CA ASP A 350 39.00 -17.21 -8.55
C ASP A 350 39.36 -15.80 -9.05
N LYS A 351 38.33 -15.04 -9.44
CA LYS A 351 38.50 -13.62 -9.71
C LYS A 351 38.71 -12.93 -8.37
N VAL A 352 39.96 -12.67 -8.01
CA VAL A 352 40.28 -11.65 -7.01
C VAL A 352 39.85 -10.31 -7.59
N ASN A 353 38.97 -9.62 -6.88
CA ASN A 353 38.37 -8.36 -7.30
C ASN A 353 39.43 -7.27 -7.48
N GLY A 354 39.39 -6.59 -8.63
CA GLY A 354 40.09 -5.32 -8.84
C GLY A 354 41.21 -5.37 -9.87
N THR A 355 40.88 -5.33 -11.16
CA THR A 355 41.57 -4.57 -12.22
C THR A 355 40.87 -4.81 -13.57
N PRO A 356 40.59 -3.78 -14.38
CA PRO A 356 40.01 -3.97 -15.71
C PRO A 356 41.15 -4.26 -16.69
N PHE A 357 41.37 -5.54 -17.01
CA PHE A 357 42.30 -5.92 -18.08
C PHE A 357 41.54 -6.18 -19.37
N PHE A 358 41.71 -5.26 -20.32
CA PHE A 358 41.24 -5.34 -21.69
C PHE A 358 42.12 -6.36 -22.45
N MET A 359 41.53 -7.44 -22.97
CA MET A 359 42.18 -8.30 -23.96
C MET A 359 41.17 -8.73 -25.03
N PRO A 360 41.57 -8.75 -26.31
CA PRO A 360 40.67 -8.94 -27.45
C PRO A 360 40.33 -10.42 -27.64
N PHE A 361 39.04 -10.75 -27.61
CA PHE A 361 38.57 -12.08 -28.00
C PHE A 361 38.52 -12.18 -29.53
N LYS A 362 39.50 -12.89 -30.12
CA LYS A 362 39.37 -13.47 -31.46
C LYS A 362 38.34 -14.60 -31.40
N ILE A 363 37.14 -14.31 -31.88
CA ILE A 363 36.08 -15.29 -32.11
C ILE A 363 36.42 -16.05 -33.40
N LYS A 364 36.82 -17.33 -33.28
CA LYS A 364 36.77 -18.28 -34.40
C LYS A 364 35.37 -18.89 -34.42
N ILE A 365 34.50 -18.32 -35.24
CA ILE A 365 33.25 -18.94 -35.66
C ILE A 365 33.61 -20.07 -36.63
N PHE A 366 33.32 -21.32 -36.24
CA PHE A 366 33.35 -22.46 -37.14
C PHE A 366 31.97 -22.56 -37.80
N LEU A 367 31.83 -21.94 -38.97
CA LEU A 367 30.67 -22.12 -39.83
C LEU A 367 30.84 -23.45 -40.57
N ILE A 368 29.96 -24.41 -40.26
CA ILE A 368 29.73 -25.59 -41.08
C ILE A 368 28.70 -25.17 -42.14
N THR A 369 29.16 -24.93 -43.36
CA THR A 369 28.29 -24.79 -44.54
C THR A 369 28.84 -25.67 -45.65
N HIS A 370 27.99 -26.60 -46.10
CA HIS A 370 28.25 -27.55 -47.18
C HIS A 370 28.54 -26.89 -48.53
N PRO A 371 29.28 -27.57 -49.44
CA PRO A 371 29.69 -27.02 -50.72
C PRO A 371 28.71 -27.37 -51.86
N TYR A 372 28.33 -26.38 -52.65
CA TYR A 372 27.89 -26.50 -54.04
C TYR A 372 28.70 -25.44 -54.81
N GLN A 373 29.69 -25.78 -55.64
CA GLN A 373 29.65 -26.40 -56.97
C GLN A 373 30.20 -25.36 -57.99
N TYR A 374 30.85 -25.87 -59.04
CA TYR A 374 31.39 -25.20 -60.25
C TYR A 374 32.85 -24.69 -60.17
N VAL A 375 33.87 -25.35 -60.74
CA VAL A 375 34.15 -25.84 -62.13
C VAL A 375 35.13 -24.91 -62.86
N GLN A 376 36.10 -25.56 -63.52
CA GLN A 376 37.10 -25.09 -64.51
C GLN A 376 38.39 -24.46 -63.95
N ARG A 377 39.48 -25.24 -63.89
CA ARG A 377 40.45 -25.53 -64.98
C ARG A 377 41.08 -24.25 -65.54
N MET A 378 42.38 -24.06 -65.30
CA MET A 378 43.37 -24.00 -66.37
C MET A 378 44.81 -24.03 -65.84
N THR A 379 45.63 -24.88 -66.50
CA THR A 379 47.05 -24.69 -66.88
C THR A 379 48.09 -24.58 -65.76
N PHE A 380 49.20 -25.33 -65.72
CA PHE A 380 49.93 -26.14 -66.71
C PHE A 380 50.59 -27.32 -66.01
#